data_AF-A0A397SFH5-F1
#
_entry.id   AF-A0A397SFH5-F1
#
_cell.length_a   1.000
_cell.length_b   1.000
_cell.length_c   1.000
_cell.angle_alpha   90.00
_cell.angle_beta   90.00
_cell.angle_gamma   90.00
#
_symmetry.space_group_name_H-M   'P 1'
#
loop_
_entity.id
_entity.type
_entity.pdbx_description
1 polymer ?
#
loop_
_entity_poly.entity_id
_entity_poly.type
_entity_poly.pdbx_seq_one_letter_code
_entity_poly.pdbx_strand_id
1 'polypeptide(L)'
;MYPTRVVRDLHKHVPLIKFLGPRSKLHKEHTDTTPKVHPAASKEASPTSNISSSKPKSKIVLFDYSQLPEKYKRKGPSPEEIDAINHGGADNIIRYKGYFKF
;
A
#
# COMPACT_ATOMS: atom_id res chain seq x y z
N MET A 1 -38.43 -47.99 21.15
CA MET A 1 -38.28 -46.54 21.34
C MET A 1 -37.16 -46.06 20.43
N TYR A 2 -37.41 -45.06 19.57
CA TYR A 2 -36.41 -44.55 18.62
C TYR A 2 -35.76 -43.27 19.19
N PRO A 3 -34.43 -43.08 19.07
CA PRO A 3 -33.79 -41.87 19.54
C PRO A 3 -34.14 -40.70 18.60
N THR A 4 -34.80 -39.69 19.13
CA THR A 4 -35.08 -38.42 18.48
C THR A 4 -33.76 -37.73 18.12
N ARG A 5 -33.50 -37.55 16.82
CA ARG A 5 -32.39 -36.73 16.32
C ARG A 5 -32.67 -35.28 16.66
N VAL A 6 -32.00 -34.76 17.69
CA VAL A 6 -32.01 -33.32 17.98
C VAL A 6 -31.34 -32.60 16.82
N VAL A 7 -32.12 -31.89 16.02
CA VAL A 7 -31.62 -30.97 15.00
C VAL A 7 -31.03 -29.78 15.74
N ARG A 8 -29.70 -29.69 15.84
CA ARG A 8 -29.05 -28.45 16.23
C ARG A 8 -29.15 -27.53 15.03
N ASP A 9 -29.99 -26.52 15.13
CA ASP A 9 -30.00 -25.43 14.16
C ASP A 9 -28.64 -24.72 14.27
N LEU A 10 -27.79 -24.93 13.27
CA LEU A 10 -26.45 -24.37 13.24
C LEU A 10 -26.63 -22.87 12.96
N HIS A 11 -26.59 -22.03 14.00
CA HIS A 11 -26.67 -20.57 13.85
C HIS A 11 -25.68 -20.11 12.78
N LYS A 12 -26.21 -19.75 11.61
CA LYS A 12 -25.41 -19.31 10.47
C LYS A 12 -24.82 -17.94 10.82
N HIS A 13 -23.50 -17.81 10.71
CA HIS A 13 -22.81 -16.56 10.96
C HIS A 13 -23.31 -15.48 9.99
N VAL A 14 -24.09 -14.52 10.50
CA VAL A 14 -24.54 -13.36 9.73
C VAL A 14 -23.53 -12.23 9.92
N PRO A 15 -22.85 -11.76 8.87
CA PRO A 15 -21.92 -10.65 8.99
C PRO A 15 -22.67 -9.37 9.38
N LEU A 16 -22.18 -8.68 10.41
CA LEU A 16 -22.76 -7.42 10.89
C LEU A 16 -22.56 -6.25 9.90
N ILE A 17 -21.62 -6.39 8.97
CA ILE A 17 -21.36 -5.38 7.94
C ILE A 17 -22.34 -5.61 6.78
N LYS A 18 -23.23 -4.63 6.57
CA LYS A 18 -24.10 -4.58 5.40
C LYS A 18 -23.27 -4.17 4.20
N PHE A 19 -23.04 -5.08 3.26
CA PHE A 19 -22.36 -4.74 2.01
C PHE A 19 -23.21 -3.71 1.26
N LEU A 20 -22.69 -2.49 1.15
CA LEU A 20 -23.33 -1.36 0.49
C LEU A 20 -23.26 -1.51 -1.04
N GLY A 21 -23.74 -2.63 -1.58
CA GLY A 21 -23.87 -2.92 -3.01
C GLY A 21 -22.67 -2.51 -3.90
N PRO A 22 -22.90 -2.33 -5.21
CA PRO A 22 -21.88 -1.79 -6.12
C PRO A 22 -21.53 -0.34 -5.77
N ARG A 23 -20.27 -0.08 -5.40
CA ARG A 23 -19.76 1.25 -5.00
C ARG A 23 -19.76 2.28 -6.14
N SER A 24 -19.92 1.85 -7.39
CA SER A 24 -20.04 2.73 -8.57
C SER A 24 -21.25 3.66 -8.50
N LYS A 25 -22.30 3.28 -7.76
CA LYS A 25 -23.51 4.10 -7.57
C LYS A 25 -23.42 5.10 -6.41
N LEU A 26 -22.36 5.02 -5.60
CA LEU A 26 -22.20 5.87 -4.41
C LEU A 26 -21.55 7.22 -4.72
N HIS A 27 -20.67 7.26 -5.72
CA HIS A 27 -20.04 8.51 -6.15
C HIS A 27 -20.91 9.15 -7.23
N LYS A 28 -21.96 9.87 -6.80
CA LYS A 28 -22.87 10.60 -7.70
C LYS A 28 -22.26 11.88 -8.28
N GLU A 29 -21.19 12.36 -7.66
CA GLU A 29 -20.55 13.64 -7.95
C GLU A 29 -19.08 13.39 -8.28
N HIS A 30 -18.61 14.02 -9.36
CA HIS A 30 -17.19 14.09 -9.69
C HIS A 30 -16.52 15.02 -8.66
N THR A 31 -16.16 14.46 -7.51
CA THR A 31 -15.43 15.22 -6.49
C THR A 31 -14.13 15.70 -7.10
N ASP A 32 -13.99 17.01 -7.23
CA ASP A 32 -12.77 17.67 -7.69
C ASP A 32 -11.60 17.17 -6.84
N THR A 33 -10.85 16.23 -7.39
CA THR A 33 -9.68 15.60 -6.74
C THR A 33 -8.43 16.47 -6.95
N THR A 34 -8.63 17.69 -7.42
CA THR A 34 -7.61 18.72 -7.49
C THR A 34 -7.17 19.07 -6.07
N PRO A 35 -5.90 18.82 -5.70
CA PRO A 35 -5.41 19.11 -4.36
C PRO A 35 -5.49 20.61 -4.13
N LYS A 36 -6.31 21.01 -3.14
CA LYS A 36 -6.49 22.42 -2.78
C LYS A 36 -5.40 22.82 -1.80
N VAL A 37 -4.76 23.95 -2.08
CA VAL A 37 -3.76 24.53 -1.18
C VAL A 37 -4.46 24.95 0.11
N HIS A 38 -3.90 24.55 1.25
CA HIS A 38 -4.42 24.92 2.57
C HIS A 38 -4.35 26.45 2.76
N PRO A 39 -5.35 27.12 3.35
CA PRO A 39 -5.40 28.59 3.44
C PRO A 39 -4.24 29.22 4.23
N ALA A 40 -3.57 28.45 5.10
CA ALA A 40 -2.38 28.89 5.82
C ALA A 40 -1.05 28.65 5.07
N ALA A 41 -1.09 28.13 3.84
CA ALA A 41 0.11 27.94 3.04
C ALA A 41 0.67 29.29 2.60
N SER A 42 2.00 29.44 2.63
CA SER A 42 2.68 30.64 2.14
C SER A 42 2.42 30.82 0.63
N LYS A 43 2.16 32.07 0.19
CA LYS A 43 1.79 32.42 -1.20
C LYS A 43 2.77 31.93 -2.29
N GLU A 44 3.99 31.51 -1.92
CA GLU A 44 4.99 30.94 -2.82
C GLU A 44 4.76 29.46 -3.16
N ALA A 45 3.86 28.77 -2.45
CA ALA A 45 3.53 27.37 -2.68
C ALA A 45 2.43 27.21 -3.75
N SER A 46 2.68 27.71 -4.96
CA SER A 46 1.88 27.31 -6.14
C SER A 46 2.44 25.99 -6.69
N PRO A 47 1.62 25.08 -7.24
CA PRO A 47 2.09 23.83 -7.82
C PRO A 47 2.62 24.07 -9.24
N THR A 48 3.43 25.11 -9.45
CA THR A 48 4.25 25.24 -10.64
C THR A 48 5.64 24.79 -10.25
N SER A 49 5.90 23.52 -10.56
CA SER A 49 7.21 22.94 -10.85
C SER A 49 8.39 23.86 -10.53
N ASN A 50 9.00 23.68 -9.36
CA ASN A 50 10.43 23.84 -9.23
C ASN A 50 10.89 22.99 -8.04
N ILE A 51 11.73 22.00 -8.38
CA ILE A 51 12.61 21.31 -7.46
C ILE A 51 13.52 22.40 -6.87
N SER A 52 13.05 23.06 -5.83
CA SER A 52 13.85 23.95 -5.01
C SER A 52 13.86 23.33 -3.63
N SER A 53 15.06 22.91 -3.24
CA SER A 53 15.41 22.36 -1.94
C SER A 53 15.09 23.38 -0.84
N SER A 54 13.81 23.48 -0.46
CA SER A 54 13.39 24.24 0.71
C SER A 54 13.93 23.50 1.93
N LYS A 55 15.07 23.98 2.44
CA LYS A 55 15.70 23.49 3.66
C LYS A 55 14.63 23.49 4.79
N PRO A 56 14.35 22.35 5.43
CA PRO A 56 13.38 22.31 6.52
C PRO A 56 13.86 23.23 7.66
N LYS A 57 13.03 24.21 8.03
CA LYS A 57 13.26 25.21 9.11
C LYS A 57 13.02 24.61 10.50
N SER A 58 13.56 23.44 10.75
CA SER A 58 13.61 22.81 12.07
C SER A 58 15.05 22.41 12.31
N LYS A 59 15.53 22.48 13.55
CA LYS A 59 16.83 21.91 13.98
C LYS A 59 16.80 20.37 13.90
N ILE A 60 16.26 19.81 12.82
CA ILE A 60 16.50 18.44 12.41
C ILE A 60 17.93 18.50 11.89
N VAL A 61 18.85 17.82 12.56
CA VAL A 61 20.16 17.54 11.99
C VAL A 61 19.88 16.82 10.68
N LEU A 62 19.97 17.55 9.58
CA LEU A 62 19.78 17.02 8.24
C LEU A 62 20.99 16.13 8.02
N PHE A 63 20.86 14.86 8.40
CA PHE A 63 21.89 13.86 8.15
C PHE A 63 22.05 13.76 6.65
N ASP A 64 23.27 14.03 6.17
CA ASP A 64 23.59 13.79 4.79
C ASP A 64 23.52 12.28 4.54
N TYR A 65 23.03 11.87 3.36
CA TYR A 65 22.82 10.45 3.04
C TYR A 65 24.12 9.63 3.18
N SER A 66 25.24 10.29 2.93
CA SER A 66 26.62 9.83 3.14
C SER A 66 26.89 9.32 4.56
N GLN A 67 26.32 10.01 5.56
CA GLN A 67 26.57 9.83 7.00
C GLN A 67 25.60 8.83 7.66
N LEU A 68 24.59 8.34 6.92
CA LEU A 68 23.64 7.38 7.45
C LEU A 68 24.33 6.02 7.69
N PRO A 69 24.09 5.33 8.81
CA PRO A 69 24.53 3.96 8.98
C PRO A 69 24.00 3.05 7.86
N GLU A 70 24.78 2.07 7.42
CA GLU A 70 24.45 1.22 6.27
C GLU A 70 23.09 0.52 6.39
N LYS A 71 22.70 0.10 7.59
CA LYS A 71 21.38 -0.50 7.88
C LYS A 71 20.19 0.38 7.48
N TYR A 72 20.39 1.70 7.42
CA TYR A 72 19.36 2.68 7.08
C TYR A 72 19.51 3.22 5.65
N LYS A 73 20.61 2.93 4.96
CA LYS A 73 20.76 3.27 3.54
C LYS A 73 19.80 2.39 2.73
N ARG A 74 19.18 2.96 1.70
CA ARG A 74 18.38 2.20 0.74
C ARG A 74 19.31 1.25 -0.01
N LYS A 75 19.03 -0.05 0.09
CA LYS A 75 19.70 -1.07 -0.74
C LYS A 75 19.08 -1.04 -2.13
N GLY A 76 19.92 -1.13 -3.15
CA GLY A 76 19.45 -1.43 -4.51
C GLY A 76 18.93 -2.87 -4.58
N PRO A 77 18.13 -3.21 -5.61
CA PRO A 77 17.68 -4.57 -5.80
C PRO A 77 18.89 -5.49 -6.07
N SER A 78 18.93 -6.63 -5.40
CA SER A 78 19.89 -7.72 -5.65
C SER A 78 19.70 -8.27 -7.07
N PRO A 79 20.74 -8.79 -7.74
CA PRO A 79 20.59 -9.45 -9.05
C PRO A 79 19.51 -10.54 -9.04
N GLU A 80 19.39 -11.30 -7.95
CA GLU A 80 18.34 -12.32 -7.80
C GLU A 80 16.93 -11.71 -7.72
N GLU A 81 16.80 -10.54 -7.09
CA GLU A 81 15.54 -9.80 -7.01
C GLU A 81 15.18 -9.20 -8.36
N ILE A 82 16.16 -8.70 -9.12
CA ILE A 82 15.97 -8.21 -10.49
C ILE A 82 15.44 -9.33 -11.37
N ASP A 83 16.05 -10.51 -11.30
CA ASP A 83 15.56 -11.69 -12.03
C ASP A 83 14.15 -12.06 -11.59
N ALA A 84 13.86 -12.08 -10.29
CA ALA A 84 12.52 -12.35 -9.79
C ALA A 84 11.50 -11.34 -10.35
N ILE A 85 11.80 -10.05 -10.36
CA ILE A 85 10.96 -9.00 -10.94
C ILE A 85 10.71 -9.24 -12.44
N ASN A 86 11.77 -9.55 -13.21
CA ASN A 86 11.67 -9.81 -14.65
C ASN A 86 10.78 -11.03 -14.97
N HIS A 87 10.76 -12.03 -14.08
CA HIS A 87 9.91 -13.22 -14.21
C HIS A 87 8.51 -13.04 -13.59
N GLY A 88 8.15 -11.84 -13.11
CA GLY A 88 6.83 -11.52 -12.56
C GLY A 88 6.65 -11.80 -11.07
N GLY A 89 7.74 -11.86 -10.31
CA GLY A 89 7.75 -11.97 -8.84
C GLY A 89 8.38 -13.26 -8.31
N ALA A 90 8.55 -13.33 -6.98
CA ALA A 90 9.17 -14.45 -6.27
C ALA A 90 8.47 -15.80 -6.52
N ASP A 91 7.14 -15.79 -6.66
CA ASP A 91 6.36 -17.01 -6.88
C ASP A 91 6.62 -17.63 -8.25
N ASN A 92 6.98 -16.81 -9.24
CA ASN A 92 7.29 -17.28 -10.58
C ASN A 92 8.73 -17.78 -10.67
N ILE A 93 9.72 -17.13 -10.05
CA ILE A 93 11.10 -17.61 -10.10
C ILE A 93 11.27 -18.97 -9.42
N ILE A 94 10.52 -19.26 -8.35
CA ILE A 94 10.50 -20.58 -7.69
C ILE A 94 9.96 -21.66 -8.64
N ARG A 95 8.95 -21.32 -9.45
CA ARG A 95 8.39 -22.20 -10.48
C ARG A 95 9.33 -22.38 -11.69
N TYR A 96 9.99 -21.31 -12.13
CA TYR A 96 10.93 -21.34 -13.27
C TYR A 96 12.26 -22.03 -12.94
N LYS A 97 12.82 -21.84 -11.75
CA LYS A 97 14.05 -22.54 -11.30
C LYS A 97 13.80 -23.96 -10.79
N GLY A 98 12.55 -24.43 -10.75
CA GLY A 98 12.24 -25.83 -10.43
C GLY A 98 12.45 -26.22 -8.95
N TYR A 99 12.42 -25.27 -8.02
CA TYR A 99 12.55 -25.57 -6.58
C TYR A 99 11.26 -26.10 -5.94
N PHE A 100 10.16 -26.14 -6.70
CA PHE A 100 8.89 -26.74 -6.28
C PHE A 100 8.71 -28.07 -7.03
N LYS A 101 9.04 -29.18 -6.36
CA LYS A 101 8.81 -30.54 -6.85
C LYS A 101 7.71 -31.15 -5.98
N PHE A 102 6.56 -31.47 -6.58
CA PHE A 102 5.55 -32.32 -5.96
C PHE A 102 6.09 -33.75 -5.80
#